data_AF-A0A0G0SY30-F1
#
_entry.id   AF-A0A0G0SY30-F1
#
_cell.length_a   1.000
_cell.length_b   1.000
_cell.length_c   1.000
_cell.angle_alpha   90.00
_cell.angle_beta   90.00
_cell.angle_gamma   90.00
#
_symmetry.space_group_name_H-M   'P 1'
#
loop_
_entity.id
_entity.type
_entity.pdbx_description
1 polymer ?
#
loop_
_entity_poly.entity_id
_entity_poly.type
_entity_poly.pdbx_seq_one_letter_code
_entity_poly.pdbx_strand_id
1 'polypeptide(L)'
;MDKSLLEQFLDDQEQTHIQNFFENERLREAVKKVLLAPLYLQGTMKKGKKANPTANWLYTAIGNTNENLGAVIRAKTEALAFIEEGFKLLSCFKKTEQTVDKKINQAR
;
A
#
# COMPACT_ATOMS: atom_id res chain seq x y z
N MET A 1 -7.05 -11.78 -4.87
CA MET A 1 -5.81 -12.58 -4.82
C MET A 1 -5.76 -13.24 -3.46
N ASP A 2 -5.50 -14.55 -3.39
CA ASP A 2 -5.64 -15.33 -2.16
C ASP A 2 -4.30 -15.53 -1.45
N LYS A 3 -4.33 -15.71 -0.12
CA LYS A 3 -3.14 -15.87 0.73
C LYS A 3 -2.22 -16.99 0.25
N SER A 4 -2.80 -18.11 -0.19
CA SER A 4 -2.08 -19.28 -0.70
C SER A 4 -1.22 -19.00 -1.94
N LEU A 5 -1.59 -17.99 -2.73
CA LEU A 5 -0.78 -17.56 -3.87
C LEU A 5 0.39 -16.70 -3.38
N LEU A 6 0.18 -15.85 -2.37
CA LEU A 6 1.23 -15.00 -1.79
C LEU A 6 2.29 -15.84 -1.06
N GLU A 7 1.88 -16.92 -0.38
CA GLU A 7 2.78 -17.88 0.29
C GLU A 7 3.68 -18.65 -0.69
N GLN A 8 3.35 -18.68 -1.99
CA GLN A 8 4.25 -19.25 -3.01
C GLN A 8 5.36 -18.29 -3.43
N PHE A 9 5.17 -16.98 -3.21
CA PHE A 9 6.14 -15.94 -3.56
C PHE A 9 7.02 -15.52 -2.39
N LEU A 10 6.59 -15.81 -1.15
CA LEU A 10 7.21 -15.31 0.08
C LEU A 10 7.73 -16.47 0.92
N ASP A 11 8.96 -16.37 1.38
CA ASP A 11 9.48 -17.31 2.37
C ASP A 11 8.90 -17.04 3.78
N ASP A 12 9.10 -17.99 4.71
CA ASP A 12 8.55 -17.91 6.07
C ASP A 12 9.02 -16.65 6.84
N GLN A 13 10.24 -16.19 6.57
CA GLN A 13 10.80 -15.01 7.21
C GLN A 13 10.16 -13.73 6.65
N GLU A 14 10.00 -13.65 5.33
CA GLU A 14 9.32 -12.57 4.64
C GLU A 14 7.85 -12.45 5.06
N GLN A 15 7.15 -13.58 5.20
CA GLN A 15 5.78 -13.61 5.72
C GLN A 15 5.71 -13.05 7.15
N THR A 16 6.67 -13.40 8.01
CA THR A 16 6.78 -12.86 9.36
C THR A 16 7.03 -11.35 9.34
N HIS A 17 7.89 -10.86 8.45
CA HIS A 17 8.14 -9.43 8.29
C HIS A 17 6.91 -8.68 7.78
N ILE A 18 6.17 -9.25 6.83
CA ILE A 18 4.92 -8.69 6.32
C ILE A 18 3.85 -8.64 7.42
N GLN A 19 3.76 -9.67 8.26
CA GLN A 19 2.85 -9.66 9.40
C GLN A 19 3.20 -8.55 10.39
N ASN A 20 4.48 -8.42 10.78
CA ASN A 20 4.92 -7.36 11.68
C ASN A 20 4.72 -5.96 11.07
N PHE A 21 4.95 -5.82 9.77
CA PHE A 21 4.63 -4.60 9.02
C PHE A 21 3.13 -4.32 9.04
N PHE A 22 2.30 -5.34 8.80
CA PHE A 22 0.86 -5.22 8.82
C PHE A 22 0.34 -4.86 10.22
N GLU A 23 0.96 -5.28 11.30
CA GLU A 23 0.52 -4.90 12.65
C GLU A 23 0.84 -3.44 13.00
N ASN A 24 1.85 -2.83 12.37
CA ASN A 24 2.25 -1.46 12.63
C ASN A 24 1.51 -0.46 11.74
N GLU A 25 0.32 -0.03 12.18
CA GLU A 25 -0.53 0.92 11.44
C GLU A 25 0.18 2.22 11.04
N ARG A 26 0.97 2.82 11.94
CA ARG A 26 1.70 4.06 11.65
C ARG A 26 2.71 3.87 10.52
N LEU A 27 3.42 2.74 10.54
CA LEU A 27 4.39 2.41 9.51
C LEU A 27 3.70 2.12 8.18
N ARG A 28 2.60 1.35 8.17
CA ARG A 28 1.79 1.10 6.96
C ARG A 28 1.37 2.41 6.31
N GLU A 29 0.81 3.34 7.09
CA GLU A 29 0.35 4.64 6.59
C GLU A 29 1.50 5.51 6.09
N ALA A 30 2.65 5.48 6.74
CA ALA A 30 3.85 6.19 6.28
C ALA A 30 4.32 5.66 4.93
N VAL A 31 4.42 4.34 4.77
CA VAL A 31 4.83 3.71 3.51
C VAL A 31 3.79 3.94 2.41
N LYS A 32 2.49 3.81 2.72
CA LYS A 32 1.40 4.13 1.78
C LYS A 32 1.53 5.56 1.25
N LYS A 33 1.79 6.54 2.13
CA LYS A 33 1.99 7.94 1.72
C LYS A 33 3.20 8.14 0.82
N VAL A 34 4.31 7.45 1.09
CA VAL A 34 5.52 7.53 0.26
C VAL A 34 5.27 6.95 -1.13
N LEU A 35 4.63 5.79 -1.22
CA LEU A 35 4.32 5.12 -2.50
C LEU A 35 3.29 5.89 -3.32
N LEU A 36 2.32 6.54 -2.66
CA LEU A 36 1.30 7.35 -3.34
C LEU A 36 1.74 8.78 -3.63
N ALA A 37 2.84 9.26 -3.04
CA ALA A 37 3.31 10.61 -3.26
C ALA A 37 3.52 10.94 -4.75
N PRO A 38 4.16 10.12 -5.60
CA PRO A 38 4.34 10.41 -7.03
C PRO A 38 3.04 10.47 -7.85
N LEU A 39 1.97 9.86 -7.33
CA LEU A 39 0.64 9.87 -7.96
C LEU A 39 -0.14 11.13 -7.56
N TYR A 40 -0.03 11.56 -6.30
CA TYR A 40 -0.75 12.72 -5.76
C TYR A 40 0.01 14.04 -5.77
N LEU A 41 1.31 14.06 -6.08
CA LEU A 41 2.11 15.28 -6.00
C LEU A 41 1.62 16.32 -7.02
N GLN A 42 0.89 17.31 -6.52
CA GLN A 42 0.44 18.49 -7.26
C GLN A 42 1.13 19.77 -6.77
N GLY A 43 2.28 19.62 -6.11
CA GLY A 43 3.14 20.71 -5.64
C GLY A 43 3.01 21.09 -4.16
N THR A 44 1.93 20.75 -3.46
CA THR A 44 1.90 20.75 -1.98
C THR A 44 0.82 19.83 -1.45
N MET A 45 1.12 19.09 -0.39
CA MET A 45 0.16 18.21 0.31
C MET A 45 -0.09 18.67 1.76
N LYS A 46 0.47 19.81 2.19
CA LYS A 46 0.34 20.33 3.57
C LYS A 46 -0.17 21.76 3.59
N LYS A 47 -1.21 22.00 4.39
CA LYS A 47 -1.76 23.35 4.64
C LYS A 47 -0.68 24.28 5.20
N GLY A 48 -0.58 25.49 4.64
CA GLY A 48 0.38 26.51 5.08
C GLY A 48 1.82 26.32 4.60
N LYS A 49 2.12 25.29 3.79
CA LYS A 49 3.43 25.15 3.13
C LYS A 49 3.38 25.76 1.74
N LYS A 50 4.48 26.41 1.34
CA LYS A 50 4.65 26.99 -0.01
C LYS A 50 4.50 25.87 -1.05
N ALA A 51 3.64 26.10 -2.03
CA ALA A 51 3.53 25.19 -3.17
C ALA A 51 4.84 25.17 -3.96
N ASN A 52 5.27 23.98 -4.38
CA ASN A 52 6.35 23.77 -5.32
C ASN A 52 5.77 23.31 -6.67
N PRO A 53 5.54 24.21 -7.65
CA PRO A 53 4.96 23.87 -8.93
C PRO A 53 5.78 22.86 -9.75
N THR A 54 7.10 22.81 -9.58
CA THR A 54 7.97 21.85 -10.31
C THR A 54 7.80 20.41 -9.83
N ALA A 55 7.22 20.24 -8.64
CA ALA A 55 6.83 18.95 -8.10
C ALA A 55 5.43 18.51 -8.58
N ASN A 56 4.72 19.33 -9.36
CA ASN A 56 3.46 18.93 -9.97
C ASN A 56 3.78 18.08 -11.21
N TRP A 57 3.34 16.82 -11.21
CA TRP A 57 3.57 15.94 -12.36
C TRP A 57 2.87 16.45 -13.63
N LEU A 58 1.80 17.25 -13.53
CA LEU A 58 1.19 17.89 -14.70
C LEU A 58 2.15 18.85 -15.41
N TYR A 59 3.18 19.33 -14.71
CA TYR A 59 4.22 20.14 -15.35
C TYR A 59 5.01 19.31 -16.38
N THR A 60 5.20 18.00 -16.14
CA THR A 60 5.81 17.10 -17.13
C THR A 60 4.85 16.72 -18.26
N ALA A 61 3.57 17.08 -18.14
CA ALA A 61 2.58 16.88 -19.20
C ALA A 61 2.58 18.03 -20.23
N ILE A 62 3.20 19.17 -19.92
CA ILE A 62 3.27 20.34 -20.81
C ILE A 62 4.08 19.95 -22.06
N GLY A 63 3.43 19.90 -23.22
CA GLY A 63 4.03 19.50 -24.50
C GLY A 63 3.66 18.10 -24.99
N ASN A 64 2.88 17.32 -24.23
CA ASN A 64 2.33 16.05 -24.71
C ASN A 64 1.07 16.26 -25.57
N THR A 65 0.81 15.32 -26.48
CA THR A 65 -0.48 15.25 -27.17
C THR A 65 -1.59 14.86 -26.20
N ASN A 66 -2.83 15.17 -26.55
CA ASN A 66 -3.99 14.79 -25.75
C ASN A 66 -4.10 13.26 -25.58
N GLU A 67 -3.73 12.48 -26.61
CA GLU A 67 -3.69 11.02 -26.51
C GLU A 67 -2.69 10.55 -25.45
N ASN A 68 -1.46 11.08 -25.48
CA ASN A 68 -0.41 10.72 -24.52
C ASN A 68 -0.80 11.13 -23.10
N LEU A 69 -1.38 12.31 -22.93
CA LEU A 69 -1.88 12.78 -21.64
C LEU A 69 -2.98 11.85 -21.10
N GLY A 70 -3.94 11.48 -21.94
CA GLY A 70 -5.01 10.54 -21.58
C GLY A 70 -4.46 9.16 -21.18
N ALA A 71 -3.46 8.65 -21.90
CA ALA A 71 -2.80 7.39 -21.56
C ALA A 71 -2.09 7.45 -20.20
N VAL A 72 -1.35 8.53 -19.93
CA VAL A 72 -0.65 8.73 -18.65
C VAL A 72 -1.62 8.85 -17.48
N ILE A 73 -2.72 9.59 -17.64
CA ILE A 73 -3.75 9.72 -16.60
C ILE A 73 -4.33 8.35 -16.26
N ARG A 74 -4.75 7.57 -17.27
CA ARG A 74 -5.27 6.21 -17.07
C ARG A 74 -4.26 5.32 -16.36
N ALA A 75 -3.01 5.32 -16.80
CA ALA A 75 -1.95 4.54 -16.15
C ALA A 75 -1.75 4.93 -14.68
N LYS A 76 -1.80 6.23 -14.34
CA LYS A 76 -1.72 6.69 -12.96
C LYS A 76 -2.94 6.28 -12.12
N THR A 77 -4.13 6.30 -12.71
CA THR A 77 -5.36 5.84 -12.06
C THR A 77 -5.32 4.33 -11.77
N GLU A 78 -4.87 3.53 -12.74
CA GLU A 78 -4.67 2.09 -12.55
C GLU A 78 -3.60 1.80 -11.50
N ALA A 79 -2.46 2.51 -11.55
CA ALA A 79 -1.40 2.37 -10.55
C ALA A 79 -1.89 2.66 -9.12
N LEU A 80 -2.77 3.65 -8.95
CA LEU A 80 -3.40 3.92 -7.66
C LEU A 80 -4.22 2.72 -7.18
N ALA A 81 -5.07 2.16 -8.05
CA ALA A 81 -5.90 1.01 -7.72
C ALA A 81 -5.04 -0.21 -7.32
N PHE A 82 -3.98 -0.50 -8.08
CA PHE A 82 -3.07 -1.61 -7.77
C PHE A 82 -2.32 -1.44 -6.45
N ILE A 83 -1.84 -0.23 -6.14
CA ILE A 83 -1.17 0.02 -4.85
C ILE A 83 -2.16 -0.17 -3.71
N GLU A 84 -3.39 0.33 -3.83
CA GLU A 84 -4.41 0.15 -2.80
C GLU A 84 -4.82 -1.31 -2.62
N GLU A 85 -4.93 -2.07 -3.71
CA GLU A 85 -5.17 -3.51 -3.66
C GLU A 85 -4.02 -4.23 -2.96
N GLY A 86 -2.77 -3.93 -3.30
CA GLY A 86 -1.59 -4.49 -2.64
C GLY A 86 -1.60 -4.27 -1.12
N PHE A 87 -1.97 -3.08 -0.67
CA PHE A 87 -2.12 -2.81 0.78
C PHE A 87 -3.29 -3.55 1.43
N LYS A 88 -4.39 -3.82 0.70
CA LYS A 88 -5.49 -4.66 1.18
C LYS A 88 -5.04 -6.11 1.34
N LEU A 89 -4.23 -6.64 0.42
CA LEU A 89 -3.72 -8.01 0.47
C LEU A 89 -2.84 -8.28 1.69
N LEU A 90 -2.17 -7.26 2.24
CA LEU A 90 -1.41 -7.40 3.49
C LEU A 90 -2.28 -7.87 4.67
N SER A 91 -3.59 -7.60 4.63
CA SER A 91 -4.53 -8.06 5.68
C SER A 91 -4.64 -9.58 5.79
N CYS A 92 -4.27 -10.32 4.74
CA CYS A 92 -4.20 -11.78 4.77
C CYS A 92 -3.15 -12.31 5.75
N PHE A 93 -2.22 -11.48 6.21
CA PHE A 93 -1.16 -11.84 7.16
C PHE A 93 -1.45 -11.40 8.60
N LYS A 94 -2.65 -10.90 8.90
CA LYS A 94 -3.06 -10.58 10.28
C LYS A 94 -2.90 -11.82 11.17
N LYS A 95 -2.34 -11.67 12.37
CA LYS A 95 -2.31 -12.75 13.37
C LYS A 95 -3.73 -13.22 13.66
N THR A 96 -3.97 -14.51 13.45
CA THR A 96 -5.14 -15.19 13.98
C THR A 96 -4.92 -15.35 15.48
N GLU A 97 -5.81 -14.80 16.30
CA GLU A 97 -5.83 -15.11 17.73
C GLU A 97 -6.08 -16.62 17.85
N GLN A 98 -5.06 -17.37 18.28
CA GLN A 98 -5.25 -18.76 18.66
C GLN A 98 -6.16 -18.74 19.88
N THR A 99 -7.42 -19.14 19.71
CA THR A 99 -8.26 -19.55 20.83
C THR A 99 -7.53 -20.72 21.48
N VAL A 100 -6.85 -20.45 22.59
CA VAL A 100 -6.27 -21.48 23.43
C VAL A 100 -7.46 -22.27 23.95
N ASP A 101 -7.78 -23.39 23.28
CA ASP A 101 -8.66 -24.41 23.81
C ASP A 101 -7.99 -24.89 25.11
N LYS A 102 -8.40 -24.28 26.23
CA LYS A 102 -8.11 -24.78 27.56
C LYS A 102 -8.72 -26.17 27.61
N LYS A 103 -7.94 -27.20 27.29
CA LYS A 103 -8.18 -28.55 27.77
C LYS A 103 -8.17 -28.45 29.29
N ILE A 104 -9.36 -28.27 29.85
CA ILE A 104 -9.64 -28.46 31.26
C ILE A 104 -9.25 -29.91 31.53
N ASN A 105 -8.08 -30.11 32.13
CA ASN A 105 -7.75 -31.40 32.72
C ASN A 105 -8.73 -31.61 33.86
N GLN A 106 -9.75 -32.43 33.62
CA GLN A 106 -10.54 -33.03 34.68
C GLN A 106 -9.62 -34.04 35.38
N ALA A 107 -8.85 -33.57 36.35
CA ALA A 107 -8.13 -34.44 37.27
C ALA A 107 -9.16 -35.15 38.17
N ARG A 108 -9.02 -36.48 38.23
CA ARG A 108 -9.81 -37.43 39.03
C ARG A 108 -9.50 -37.31 40.53
#